data_AF-A0A1V5AZC6-F1
#
_entry.id   AF-A0A1V5AZC6-F1
#
_cell.length_a   1.000
_cell.length_b   1.000
_cell.length_c   1.000
_cell.angle_alpha   90.00
_cell.angle_beta   90.00
_cell.angle_gamma   90.00
#
_symmetry.space_group_name_H-M   'P 1'
#
loop_
_entity.id
_entity.type
_entity.pdbx_description
1 polymer ?
#
loop_
_entity_poly.entity_id
_entity_poly.type
_entity_poly.pdbx_seq_one_letter_code
_entity_poly.pdbx_strand_id
1 'polypeptide(L)'
;MIVPRVLLVKNLGTFDRFLRVLLAELCILIAFFWAAQEWQIPLYLAGVLVLVQAATGRCGLYGILGWNSCEKIKRKDKNLMATFLVIALVVAVVGSYASIIVTKNIFIEDLSNVIEPYSLTIQSLSAGQGEKAIEEHGLLESAWRAFQEKYSVYRPFAVRFDEEFALAMQNITTAISSSGEEIRQGHLAGALDELQRAEPSFQELQKQK
;
A
#
# COMPACT_ATOMS: atom_id res chain seq x y z
N MET A 1 -24.15 -19.72 -31.02
CA MET A 1 -24.07 -19.06 -29.69
C MET A 1 -25.12 -17.96 -29.65
N ILE A 2 -26.30 -18.25 -29.09
CA ILE A 2 -27.40 -17.27 -29.01
C ILE A 2 -27.14 -16.44 -27.75
N VAL A 3 -26.59 -15.24 -27.90
CA VAL A 3 -26.58 -14.27 -26.81
C VAL A 3 -28.02 -13.80 -26.63
N PRO A 4 -28.70 -14.06 -25.51
CA PRO A 4 -30.09 -13.67 -25.34
C PRO A 4 -30.23 -12.15 -25.47
N ARG A 5 -31.21 -11.71 -26.27
CA ARG A 5 -31.52 -10.31 -26.60
C ARG A 5 -31.68 -9.39 -25.37
N VAL A 6 -31.91 -9.98 -24.20
CA VAL A 6 -32.06 -9.35 -22.88
C VAL A 6 -30.76 -8.70 -22.38
N LEU A 7 -29.57 -9.20 -22.78
CA LEU A 7 -28.27 -8.62 -22.39
C LEU A 7 -27.92 -7.30 -23.12
N LEU A 8 -28.68 -6.91 -24.15
CA LEU A 8 -28.38 -5.75 -25.00
C LEU A 8 -29.14 -4.47 -24.61
N VAL A 9 -30.12 -4.56 -23.72
CA VAL A 9 -30.95 -3.41 -23.29
C VAL A 9 -30.25 -2.70 -22.12
N LYS A 10 -30.23 -1.35 -22.14
CA LYS A 10 -29.73 -0.56 -21.01
C LYS A 10 -30.63 -0.76 -19.80
N ASN A 11 -30.05 -1.12 -18.66
CA ASN A 11 -30.77 -1.44 -17.42
C ASN A 11 -30.25 -0.67 -16.19
N LEU A 12 -29.32 0.27 -16.39
CA LEU A 12 -28.73 1.11 -15.35
C LEU A 12 -29.14 2.57 -15.52
N GLY A 13 -29.68 3.18 -14.47
CA GLY A 13 -29.94 4.62 -14.37
C GLY A 13 -28.66 5.44 -14.21
N THR A 14 -28.75 6.76 -14.39
CA THR A 14 -27.59 7.66 -14.33
C THR A 14 -26.95 7.68 -12.93
N PHE A 15 -27.77 7.66 -11.88
CA PHE A 15 -27.30 7.65 -10.49
C PHE A 15 -26.56 6.35 -10.12
N ASP A 16 -27.11 5.19 -10.50
CA ASP A 16 -26.46 3.88 -10.28
C ASP A 16 -25.10 3.80 -10.99
N ARG A 17 -25.01 4.32 -12.22
CA ARG A 17 -23.74 4.41 -12.96
C ARG A 17 -22.72 5.28 -12.25
N PHE A 18 -23.14 6.40 -11.63
CA PHE A 18 -22.25 7.26 -10.87
C PHE A 18 -21.70 6.56 -9.61
N LEU A 19 -22.56 5.87 -8.84
CA LEU A 19 -22.11 5.09 -7.68
C LEU A 19 -21.09 4.01 -8.06
N ARG A 20 -21.27 3.37 -9.21
CA ARG A 20 -20.30 2.39 -9.73
C ARG A 20 -18.98 3.02 -10.13
N VAL A 21 -18.97 4.24 -10.67
CA VAL A 21 -17.73 4.97 -10.94
C VAL A 21 -16.98 5.20 -9.63
N LEU A 22 -17.65 5.71 -8.60
CA LEU A 22 -17.02 5.93 -7.29
C LEU A 22 -16.53 4.63 -6.65
N LEU A 23 -17.31 3.54 -6.75
CA LEU A 23 -16.89 2.24 -6.23
C LEU A 23 -15.62 1.75 -6.93
N ALA A 24 -15.56 1.86 -8.25
CA ALA A 24 -14.39 1.43 -8.99
C ALA A 24 -13.17 2.30 -8.71
N GLU A 25 -13.37 3.61 -8.58
CA GLU A 25 -12.34 4.55 -8.17
C GLU A 25 -11.77 4.18 -6.80
N LEU A 26 -12.63 3.87 -5.83
CA LEU A 26 -12.21 3.37 -4.52
C LEU A 26 -11.41 2.06 -4.63
N CYS A 27 -11.86 1.10 -5.43
CA CYS A 27 -11.11 -0.14 -5.67
C CYS A 27 -9.72 0.13 -6.23
N ILE A 28 -9.60 1.06 -7.19
CA ILE A 28 -8.33 1.41 -7.83
C ILE A 28 -7.41 2.14 -6.84
N LEU A 29 -7.94 3.09 -6.05
CA LEU A 29 -7.17 3.80 -5.02
C LEU A 29 -6.68 2.86 -3.93
N ILE A 30 -7.53 1.94 -3.44
CA ILE A 30 -7.13 0.93 -2.45
C ILE A 30 -6.07 0.00 -3.05
N ALA A 31 -6.30 -0.54 -4.26
CA ALA A 31 -5.34 -1.39 -4.95
C ALA A 31 -3.98 -0.70 -5.09
N PHE A 32 -4.01 0.57 -5.50
CA PHE A 32 -2.78 1.30 -5.77
C PHE A 32 -2.07 1.74 -4.50
N PHE A 33 -2.74 2.28 -3.49
CA PHE A 33 -2.03 2.88 -2.36
C PHE A 33 -1.94 1.99 -1.12
N TRP A 34 -2.89 1.07 -0.91
CA TRP A 34 -3.09 0.43 0.39
C TRP A 34 -2.99 -1.10 0.37
N ALA A 35 -3.17 -1.72 -0.80
CA ALA A 35 -3.22 -3.17 -0.92
C ALA A 35 -1.84 -3.81 -1.05
N ALA A 36 -1.66 -4.93 -0.34
CA ALA A 36 -0.57 -5.87 -0.59
C ALA A 36 -0.64 -6.42 -2.02
N GLN A 37 0.50 -6.78 -2.59
CA GLN A 37 0.70 -7.15 -4.00
C GLN A 37 -0.27 -8.21 -4.49
N GLU A 38 -0.57 -9.21 -3.67
CA GLU A 38 -1.53 -10.29 -3.95
C GLU A 38 -2.98 -9.81 -4.15
N TRP A 39 -3.38 -8.71 -3.49
CA TRP A 39 -4.73 -8.14 -3.59
C TRP A 39 -4.85 -7.06 -4.67
N GLN A 40 -3.73 -6.56 -5.20
CA GLN A 40 -3.73 -5.49 -6.21
C GLN A 40 -4.43 -5.94 -7.49
N ILE A 41 -4.06 -7.09 -8.05
CA ILE A 41 -4.63 -7.59 -9.32
C ILE A 41 -6.15 -7.84 -9.18
N PRO A 42 -6.65 -8.57 -8.16
CA PRO A 42 -8.09 -8.74 -7.95
C PRO A 42 -8.85 -7.41 -7.83
N LEU A 43 -8.32 -6.44 -7.07
CA LEU A 43 -8.97 -5.14 -6.89
C LEU A 43 -8.98 -4.30 -8.18
N TYR A 44 -7.90 -4.30 -8.95
CA TYR A 44 -7.87 -3.65 -10.26
C TYR A 44 -8.89 -4.27 -11.21
N LEU A 45 -8.95 -5.60 -11.28
CA LEU A 45 -9.92 -6.30 -12.10
C LEU A 45 -11.36 -5.98 -11.67
N ALA A 46 -11.64 -5.99 -10.36
CA ALA A 46 -12.94 -5.60 -9.83
C ALA A 46 -13.30 -4.16 -10.23
N GLY A 47 -12.38 -3.21 -10.05
CA GLY A 47 -12.57 -1.82 -10.44
C GLY A 47 -12.84 -1.65 -11.94
N VAL A 48 -12.03 -2.28 -12.80
CA VAL A 48 -12.22 -2.24 -14.26
C VAL A 48 -13.56 -2.85 -14.66
N LEU A 49 -13.94 -4.00 -14.11
CA LEU A 49 -15.22 -4.65 -14.41
C LEU A 49 -16.41 -3.75 -14.03
N VAL A 50 -16.36 -3.12 -12.87
CA VAL A 50 -17.39 -2.18 -12.42
C VAL A 50 -17.44 -0.93 -13.32
N LEU A 51 -16.29 -0.39 -13.73
CA LEU A 51 -16.22 0.72 -14.69
C LEU A 51 -16.82 0.36 -16.04
N VAL A 52 -16.54 -0.82 -16.58
CA VAL A 52 -17.11 -1.29 -17.86
C VAL A 52 -18.64 -1.37 -17.76
N GLN A 53 -19.18 -1.86 -16.65
CA GLN A 53 -20.63 -1.88 -16.40
C GLN A 53 -21.21 -0.46 -16.33
N ALA A 54 -20.52 0.44 -15.63
CA ALA A 54 -20.90 1.86 -15.57
C ALA A 54 -20.83 2.54 -16.96
N ALA A 55 -19.82 2.25 -17.79
CA ALA A 55 -19.64 2.86 -19.10
C ALA A 55 -20.69 2.36 -20.12
N THR A 56 -20.96 1.06 -20.15
CA THR A 56 -21.92 0.44 -21.07
C THR A 56 -23.37 0.70 -20.65
N GLY A 57 -23.62 1.02 -19.37
CA GLY A 57 -24.98 1.15 -18.84
C GLY A 57 -25.73 -0.18 -18.78
N ARG A 58 -24.97 -1.29 -18.70
CA ARG A 58 -25.46 -2.66 -18.72
C ARG A 58 -24.86 -3.43 -17.55
N CYS A 59 -25.72 -4.02 -16.73
CA CYS A 59 -25.32 -4.97 -15.70
C CYS A 59 -25.91 -6.36 -16.00
N GLY A 60 -25.05 -7.35 -16.22
CA GLY A 60 -25.47 -8.73 -16.51
C GLY A 60 -26.30 -9.36 -15.39
N LEU A 61 -25.95 -9.08 -14.13
CA LEU A 61 -26.72 -9.51 -12.95
C LEU A 61 -28.15 -8.97 -12.95
N TYR A 62 -28.32 -7.68 -13.25
CA TYR A 62 -29.66 -7.07 -13.35
C TYR A 62 -30.46 -7.67 -14.52
N GLY A 63 -29.78 -8.05 -15.62
CA GLY A 63 -30.40 -8.74 -16.75
C GLY A 63 -30.90 -10.15 -16.42
N ILE A 64 -30.19 -10.88 -15.56
CA ILE A 64 -30.58 -12.23 -15.09
C ILE A 64 -31.70 -12.14 -14.04
N LEU A 65 -31.61 -11.17 -13.12
CA LEU A 65 -32.58 -10.96 -12.05
C LEU A 65 -33.83 -10.18 -12.50
N GLY A 66 -33.88 -9.71 -13.74
CA GLY A 66 -35.00 -8.92 -14.27
C GLY A 66 -35.14 -7.52 -13.65
N TRP A 67 -34.11 -7.02 -12.97
CA TRP A 67 -34.11 -5.70 -12.34
C TRP A 67 -33.73 -4.60 -13.32
N ASN A 68 -34.39 -3.46 -13.19
CA ASN A 68 -34.09 -2.29 -14.00
C ASN A 68 -34.06 -1.04 -13.11
N SER A 69 -32.88 -0.42 -12.99
CA SER A 69 -32.67 0.82 -12.25
C SER A 69 -32.75 2.04 -13.18
N CYS A 70 -33.22 1.86 -14.42
CA CYS A 70 -33.56 2.98 -15.29
C CYS A 70 -34.73 3.75 -14.66
N GLU A 71 -34.39 4.89 -14.07
CA GLU A 71 -35.36 5.89 -13.67
C GLU A 71 -36.21 6.33 -14.86
N LYS A 72 -37.54 6.46 -14.67
CA LYS A 72 -38.44 7.14 -15.62
C LYS A 72 -38.26 8.67 -15.60
N ILE A 73 -37.03 9.16 -15.42
CA ILE A 73 -36.75 10.58 -15.21
C ILE A 73 -36.50 11.28 -16.55
N LYS A 74 -37.37 12.27 -16.80
CA LYS A 74 -37.39 13.22 -17.92
C LYS A 74 -36.11 14.05 -17.97
N ARG A 75 -35.60 14.25 -19.20
CA ARG A 75 -34.57 15.23 -19.63
C ARG A 75 -33.16 14.98 -19.07
N LYS A 76 -32.22 14.71 -19.98
CA LYS A 76 -30.77 14.71 -19.75
C LYS A 76 -30.33 16.09 -19.22
N ASP A 77 -30.26 16.26 -17.90
CA ASP A 77 -29.70 17.46 -17.29
C ASP A 77 -28.17 17.41 -17.42
N LYS A 78 -27.63 18.25 -18.30
CA LYS A 78 -26.18 18.34 -18.53
C LYS A 78 -25.44 18.82 -17.27
N ASN A 79 -26.10 19.61 -16.42
CA ASN A 79 -25.49 20.15 -15.21
C ASN A 79 -25.27 19.05 -14.17
N LEU A 80 -26.24 18.15 -14.00
CA LEU A 80 -26.12 17.02 -13.06
C LEU A 80 -24.98 16.05 -13.48
N MET A 81 -24.87 15.75 -14.78
CA MET A 81 -23.79 14.90 -15.28
C MET A 81 -22.41 15.57 -15.10
N ALA A 82 -22.33 16.89 -15.31
CA ALA A 82 -21.10 17.64 -15.04
C ALA A 82 -20.75 17.62 -13.55
N THR A 83 -21.73 17.78 -12.65
CA THR A 83 -21.52 17.68 -11.19
C THR A 83 -20.94 16.34 -10.79
N PHE A 84 -21.49 15.23 -11.29
CA PHE A 84 -20.95 13.89 -11.02
C PHE A 84 -19.52 13.69 -11.51
N LEU A 85 -19.20 14.20 -12.70
CA LEU A 85 -17.83 14.15 -13.23
C LEU A 85 -16.86 14.97 -12.36
N VAL A 86 -17.28 16.16 -11.92
CA VAL A 86 -16.47 16.99 -11.02
C VAL A 86 -16.23 16.28 -9.69
N ILE A 87 -17.26 15.65 -9.10
CA ILE A 87 -17.12 14.91 -7.85
C ILE A 87 -16.13 13.75 -8.01
N ALA A 88 -16.28 12.92 -9.04
CA ALA A 88 -15.34 11.81 -9.30
C ALA A 88 -13.91 12.32 -9.51
N LEU A 89 -13.72 13.43 -10.24
CA LEU A 89 -12.39 14.03 -10.41
C LEU A 89 -11.80 14.49 -9.07
N VAL A 90 -12.61 15.15 -8.23
CA VAL A 90 -12.18 15.63 -6.91
C VAL A 90 -11.80 14.45 -6.01
N VAL A 91 -12.59 13.37 -5.98
CA VAL A 91 -12.27 12.16 -5.22
C VAL A 91 -10.95 11.56 -5.71
N ALA A 92 -10.68 11.57 -7.02
CA ALA A 92 -9.50 10.93 -7.57
C ALA A 92 -8.24 11.69 -7.17
N VAL A 93 -8.29 13.02 -7.32
CA VAL A 93 -7.18 13.91 -7.00
C VAL A 93 -6.94 13.95 -5.49
N VAL A 94 -7.98 14.24 -4.70
CA VAL A 94 -7.87 14.35 -3.24
C VAL A 94 -7.55 13.00 -2.62
N GLY A 95 -8.19 11.93 -3.06
CA GLY A 95 -7.95 10.57 -2.59
C GLY A 95 -6.54 10.10 -2.88
N SER A 96 -6.00 10.38 -4.07
CA SER A 96 -4.61 10.06 -4.40
C SER A 96 -3.63 10.86 -3.54
N TYR A 97 -3.81 12.18 -3.46
CA TYR A 97 -2.93 13.06 -2.68
C TYR A 97 -2.92 12.69 -1.19
N ALA A 98 -4.10 12.49 -0.60
CA ALA A 98 -4.23 12.06 0.79
C ALA A 98 -3.59 10.69 1.01
N SER A 99 -3.78 9.74 0.09
CA SER A 99 -3.19 8.41 0.21
C SER A 99 -1.66 8.44 0.15
N ILE A 100 -1.06 9.28 -0.69
CA ILE A 100 0.41 9.43 -0.75
C ILE A 100 0.95 9.87 0.62
N ILE A 101 0.35 10.89 1.22
CA ILE A 101 0.82 11.45 2.50
C ILE A 101 0.65 10.44 3.62
N VAL A 102 -0.54 9.84 3.73
CA VAL A 102 -0.84 8.95 4.86
C VAL A 102 0.02 7.68 4.79
N THR A 103 0.14 7.07 3.61
CA THR A 103 0.95 5.85 3.45
C THR A 103 2.44 6.11 3.65
N LYS A 104 2.94 7.30 3.26
CA LYS A 104 4.30 7.76 3.58
C LYS A 104 4.50 7.92 5.09
N ASN A 105 3.57 8.57 5.79
CA ASN A 105 3.69 8.77 7.24
C ASN A 105 3.73 7.44 8.00
N ILE A 106 2.85 6.51 7.64
CA ILE A 106 2.84 5.15 8.22
C ILE A 106 4.20 4.46 7.99
N PHE A 107 4.77 4.57 6.79
CA PHE A 107 6.08 4.01 6.49
C PHE A 107 7.20 4.60 7.36
N ILE A 108 7.21 5.93 7.52
CA ILE A 108 8.22 6.61 8.34
C ILE A 108 8.07 6.23 9.82
N GLU A 109 6.84 6.14 10.31
CA GLU A 109 6.54 5.72 11.68
C GLU A 109 7.02 4.28 11.94
N ASP A 110 6.67 3.35 11.05
CA ASP A 110 7.12 1.97 11.14
C ASP A 110 8.64 1.85 11.06
N LEU A 111 9.30 2.66 10.22
CA LEU A 111 10.75 2.71 10.13
C LEU A 111 11.38 3.27 11.41
N SER A 112 10.76 4.30 12.01
CA SER A 112 11.21 4.88 13.28
C SER A 112 11.19 3.85 14.42
N ASN A 113 10.17 2.97 14.43
CA ASN A 113 10.07 1.87 15.40
C ASN A 113 11.19 0.83 15.25
N VAL A 114 11.87 0.78 14.10
CA VAL A 114 13.09 -0.03 13.90
C VAL A 114 14.35 0.75 14.28
N ILE A 115 14.42 2.03 13.92
CA ILE A 115 15.60 2.87 14.15
C ILE A 115 15.86 3.07 15.65
N GLU A 116 14.83 3.12 16.48
CA GLU A 116 14.96 3.25 17.93
C GLU A 116 15.77 2.09 18.54
N PRO A 117 15.35 0.81 18.45
CA PRO A 117 16.13 -0.30 18.98
C PRO A 117 17.48 -0.47 18.27
N TYR A 118 17.60 -0.09 16.99
CA TYR A 118 18.89 -0.03 16.30
C TYR A 118 19.88 0.92 16.98
N SER A 119 19.42 2.14 17.31
CA SER A 119 20.25 3.17 17.92
C SER A 119 20.66 2.77 19.34
N LEU A 120 19.74 2.17 20.09
CA LEU A 120 20.02 1.64 21.42
C LEU A 120 21.06 0.52 21.36
N THR A 121 20.90 -0.44 20.44
CA THR A 121 21.85 -1.54 20.27
C THR A 121 23.27 -1.01 19.99
N ILE A 122 23.42 -0.03 19.09
CA ILE A 122 24.72 0.63 18.83
C ILE A 122 25.28 1.27 20.10
N GLN A 123 24.44 1.97 20.88
CA GLN A 123 24.84 2.60 22.12
C GLN A 123 25.35 1.56 23.14
N SER A 124 24.61 0.48 23.37
CA SER A 124 25.00 -0.57 24.31
C SER A 124 26.26 -1.31 23.88
N LEU A 125 26.41 -1.59 22.58
CA LEU A 125 27.63 -2.18 22.02
C LEU A 125 28.84 -1.27 22.23
N SER A 126 28.72 0.02 21.93
CA SER A 126 29.80 0.99 22.12
C SER A 126 30.17 1.20 23.60
N ALA A 127 29.23 0.99 24.51
CA ALA A 127 29.44 1.04 25.96
C ALA A 127 29.97 -0.29 26.54
N GLY A 128 30.15 -1.34 25.72
CA GLY A 128 30.58 -2.67 26.17
C GLY A 128 29.54 -3.40 27.04
N GLN A 129 28.26 -3.00 26.97
CA GLN A 129 27.17 -3.54 27.79
C GLN A 129 26.55 -4.77 27.13
N GLY A 130 27.27 -5.90 27.12
CA GLY A 130 26.88 -7.11 26.39
C GLY A 130 25.46 -7.63 26.68
N GLU A 131 25.06 -7.71 27.96
CA GLU A 131 23.71 -8.19 28.33
C GLU A 131 22.59 -7.30 27.77
N LYS A 132 22.77 -5.96 27.84
CA LYS A 132 21.80 -5.02 27.26
C LYS A 132 21.81 -5.04 25.75
N ALA A 133 22.99 -5.19 25.14
CA ALA A 133 23.12 -5.31 23.70
C ALA A 133 22.35 -6.54 23.18
N ILE A 134 22.35 -7.66 23.90
CA ILE A 134 21.53 -8.84 23.57
C ILE A 134 20.04 -8.51 23.61
N GLU A 135 19.58 -7.84 24.66
CA GLU A 135 18.17 -7.49 24.83
C GLU A 135 17.69 -6.53 23.72
N GLU A 136 18.42 -5.44 23.50
CA GLU A 136 18.08 -4.41 22.51
C GLU A 136 18.20 -4.94 21.08
N HIS A 137 19.19 -5.80 20.80
CA HIS A 137 19.31 -6.47 19.51
C HIS A 137 18.14 -7.41 19.24
N GLY A 138 17.65 -8.13 20.26
CA GLY A 138 16.44 -8.93 20.14
C GLY A 138 15.19 -8.09 19.79
N LEU A 139 15.06 -6.90 20.39
CA LEU A 139 14.02 -5.95 20.02
C LEU A 139 14.17 -5.47 18.58
N LEU A 140 15.39 -5.15 18.16
CA LEU A 140 15.72 -4.76 16.78
C LEU A 140 15.35 -5.86 15.78
N GLU A 141 15.74 -7.10 16.01
CA GLU A 141 15.38 -8.24 15.15
C GLU A 141 13.86 -8.39 15.02
N SER A 142 13.13 -8.23 16.13
CA SER A 142 11.68 -8.34 16.15
C SER A 142 11.00 -7.21 15.37
N ALA A 143 11.42 -5.96 15.58
CA ALA A 143 10.91 -4.79 14.88
C ALA A 143 11.24 -4.85 13.38
N TRP A 144 12.47 -5.23 13.04
CA TRP A 144 12.89 -5.39 11.65
C TRP A 144 12.13 -6.49 10.94
N ARG A 145 11.88 -7.63 11.59
CA ARG A 145 11.08 -8.71 11.00
C ARG A 145 9.66 -8.25 10.69
N ALA A 146 9.00 -7.54 11.61
CA ALA A 146 7.66 -7.00 11.38
C ALA A 146 7.63 -5.99 10.22
N PHE A 147 8.63 -5.10 10.17
CA PHE A 147 8.82 -4.15 9.08
C PHE A 147 9.01 -4.87 7.74
N GLN A 148 9.93 -5.84 7.68
CA GLN A 148 10.24 -6.61 6.49
C GLN A 148 9.04 -7.43 6.00
N GLU A 149 8.33 -8.10 6.89
CA GLU A 149 7.15 -8.90 6.54
C GLU A 149 6.11 -8.01 5.83
N LYS A 150 5.77 -6.86 6.43
CA LYS A 150 4.84 -5.90 5.85
C LYS A 150 5.34 -5.38 4.49
N TYR A 151 6.58 -4.89 4.43
CA TYR A 151 7.07 -4.17 3.24
C TYR A 151 7.63 -5.07 2.14
N SER A 152 7.75 -6.37 2.39
CA SER A 152 8.06 -7.37 1.36
C SER A 152 6.90 -7.60 0.39
N VAL A 153 5.65 -7.50 0.89
CA VAL A 153 4.43 -7.71 0.11
C VAL A 153 3.64 -6.44 -0.16
N TYR A 154 3.87 -5.37 0.60
CA TYR A 154 3.22 -4.08 0.43
C TYR A 154 4.25 -2.97 0.20
N ARG A 155 4.13 -2.23 -0.91
CA ARG A 155 5.00 -1.08 -1.18
C ARG A 155 4.19 0.22 -1.24
N PRO A 156 4.35 1.14 -0.25
CA PRO A 156 3.73 2.45 -0.31
C PRO A 156 4.33 3.27 -1.44
N PHE A 157 3.62 4.32 -1.88
CA PHE A 157 4.01 5.10 -3.05
C PHE A 157 5.44 5.67 -2.94
N ALA A 158 5.87 6.07 -1.73
CA ALA A 158 7.19 6.64 -1.45
C ALA A 158 8.36 5.76 -1.92
N VAL A 159 8.26 4.44 -1.77
CA VAL A 159 9.35 3.48 -2.10
C VAL A 159 8.98 2.51 -3.22
N ARG A 160 7.81 2.67 -3.83
CA ARG A 160 7.33 1.74 -4.86
C ARG A 160 8.22 1.68 -6.09
N PHE A 161 8.72 2.85 -6.49
CA PHE A 161 9.57 3.03 -7.67
C PHE A 161 11.04 3.21 -7.30
N ASP A 162 11.37 2.95 -6.04
CA ASP A 162 12.74 3.01 -5.54
C ASP A 162 13.44 1.67 -5.84
N GLU A 163 14.42 1.73 -6.74
CA GLU A 163 15.21 0.57 -7.14
C GLU A 163 16.19 0.14 -6.04
N GLU A 164 16.61 1.08 -5.18
CA GLU A 164 17.55 0.82 -4.08
C GLU A 164 16.84 0.24 -2.85
N PHE A 165 15.52 0.41 -2.74
CA PHE A 165 14.73 -0.09 -1.60
C PHE A 165 14.99 -1.58 -1.29
N ALA A 166 14.99 -2.43 -2.33
CA ALA A 166 15.21 -3.87 -2.14
C ALA A 166 16.63 -4.17 -1.64
N LEU A 167 17.63 -3.45 -2.14
CA LEU A 167 19.01 -3.58 -1.74
C LEU A 167 19.22 -3.07 -0.30
N ALA A 168 18.63 -1.92 0.05
CA ALA A 168 18.66 -1.37 1.41
C ALA A 168 18.05 -2.35 2.43
N MET A 169 16.89 -2.94 2.11
CA MET A 169 16.26 -3.99 2.93
C MET A 169 17.19 -5.20 3.12
N GLN A 170 17.87 -5.64 2.06
CA GLN A 170 18.80 -6.77 2.14
C GLN A 170 20.03 -6.44 3.00
N ASN A 171 20.61 -5.26 2.82
CA ASN A 171 21.79 -4.81 3.56
C ASN A 171 21.51 -4.70 5.06
N ILE A 172 20.37 -4.10 5.43
CA ILE A 172 19.95 -3.99 6.84
C ILE A 172 19.73 -5.39 7.43
N THR A 173 19.03 -6.27 6.71
CA THR A 173 18.79 -7.66 7.16
C THR A 173 20.11 -8.39 7.42
N THR A 174 21.08 -8.23 6.51
CA THR A 174 22.39 -8.86 6.61
C THR A 174 23.16 -8.33 7.81
N ALA A 175 23.23 -7.00 7.96
CA ALA A 175 23.91 -6.35 9.07
C ALA A 175 23.33 -6.73 10.45
N ILE A 176 22.00 -6.76 10.59
CA ILE A 176 21.33 -7.19 11.83
C ILE A 176 21.64 -8.66 12.14
N SER A 177 21.58 -9.53 11.13
CA SER A 177 21.82 -10.97 11.33
C SER A 177 23.29 -11.25 11.70
N SER A 178 24.23 -10.60 11.01
CA SER A 178 25.67 -10.73 11.28
C SER A 178 26.04 -10.18 12.65
N SER A 179 25.51 -9.01 13.04
CA SER A 179 25.79 -8.45 14.36
C SER A 179 25.24 -9.31 15.49
N GLY A 180 24.07 -9.94 15.30
CA GLY A 180 23.50 -10.88 16.26
C GLY A 180 24.39 -12.10 16.50
N GLU A 181 25.05 -12.59 15.46
CA GLU A 181 26.01 -13.70 15.60
C GLU A 181 27.25 -13.29 16.40
N GLU A 182 27.82 -12.13 16.11
CA GLU A 182 28.97 -11.58 16.87
C GLU A 182 28.60 -11.32 18.34
N ILE A 183 27.38 -10.82 18.62
CA ILE A 183 26.88 -10.65 19.99
C ILE A 183 26.82 -11.98 20.73
N ARG A 184 26.28 -13.04 20.10
CA ARG A 184 26.21 -14.39 20.69
C ARG A 184 27.59 -14.97 21.01
N GLN A 185 28.60 -14.62 20.21
CA GLN A 185 29.99 -15.03 20.41
C GLN A 185 30.74 -14.14 21.43
N GLY A 186 30.12 -13.06 21.92
CA GLY A 186 30.73 -12.10 22.85
C GLY A 186 31.65 -11.08 22.19
N HIS A 187 31.69 -11.02 20.86
CA HIS A 187 32.52 -10.11 20.08
C HIS A 187 31.83 -8.76 19.87
N LEU A 188 31.69 -7.96 20.93
CA LEU A 188 30.91 -6.72 20.88
C LEU A 188 31.44 -5.69 19.87
N ALA A 189 32.75 -5.61 19.66
CA ALA A 189 33.34 -4.69 18.67
C ALA A 189 33.02 -5.13 17.23
N GLY A 190 33.10 -6.42 16.93
CA GLY A 190 32.72 -6.96 15.62
C GLY A 190 31.22 -6.77 15.35
N ALA A 191 30.38 -6.98 16.36
CA ALA A 191 28.95 -6.72 16.27
C ALA A 191 28.63 -5.26 15.94
N LEU A 192 29.35 -4.32 16.57
CA LEU A 192 29.20 -2.89 16.30
C LEU A 192 29.56 -2.55 14.85
N ASP A 193 30.71 -3.04 14.38
CA ASP A 193 31.18 -2.80 13.01
C ASP A 193 30.20 -3.38 11.98
N GLU A 194 29.66 -4.58 12.21
CA GLU A 194 28.65 -5.18 11.34
C GLU A 194 27.35 -4.35 11.32
N LEU A 195 26.87 -3.91 12.48
CA LEU A 195 25.62 -3.17 12.58
C LEU A 195 25.72 -1.77 11.95
N GLN A 196 26.86 -1.09 12.08
CA GLN A 196 27.10 0.21 11.45
C GLN A 196 27.10 0.18 9.93
N ARG A 197 27.35 -0.98 9.29
CA ARG A 197 27.22 -1.13 7.83
C ARG A 197 25.77 -0.92 7.34
N ALA A 198 24.78 -1.06 8.21
CA ALA A 198 23.38 -0.79 7.88
C ALA A 198 23.08 0.72 7.76
N GLU A 199 23.92 1.60 8.31
CA GLU A 199 23.60 3.02 8.46
C GLU A 199 23.29 3.72 7.13
N PRO A 200 24.07 3.54 6.05
CA PRO A 200 23.72 4.14 4.75
C PRO A 200 22.37 3.65 4.21
N SER A 201 22.02 2.39 4.49
CA SER A 201 20.74 1.81 4.05
C SER A 201 19.57 2.37 4.87
N PHE A 202 19.73 2.58 6.17
CA PHE A 202 18.73 3.29 6.97
C PHE A 202 18.56 4.74 6.52
N GLN A 203 19.66 5.44 6.21
CA GLN A 203 19.60 6.80 5.68
C GLN A 203 18.87 6.87 4.34
N GLU A 204 19.07 5.88 3.46
CA GLU A 204 18.33 5.77 2.20
C GLU A 204 16.82 5.68 2.44
N LEU A 205 16.40 4.77 3.33
CA LEU A 205 14.99 4.62 3.68
C LEU A 205 14.40 5.88 4.35
N GLN A 206 15.21 6.63 5.09
CA GLN A 206 14.80 7.87 5.74
C GLN A 206 14.67 9.06 4.78
N LYS A 207 15.26 9.05 3.58
CA LYS A 207 15.07 10.12 2.57
C LYS A 207 13.60 10.34 2.22
N GLN A 208 12.77 9.35 2.51
CA GLN A 208 11.33 9.42 2.33
C GLN A 208 10.64 10.37 3.30
N LYS A 209 11.31 10.88 4.34
CA LYS A 209 10.80 11.88 5.28
C LYS A 209 10.55 13.23 4.62
#